data_AF-A0A948ZCT3-F1
#
_entry.id   AF-A0A948ZCT3-F1
#
_cell.length_a   1.000
_cell.length_b   1.000
_cell.length_c   1.000
_cell.angle_alpha   90.00
_cell.angle_beta   90.00
_cell.angle_gamma   90.00
#
_symmetry.space_group_name_H-M   'P 1'
#
loop_
_entity.id
_entity.type
_entity.pdbx_description
1 polymer ?
#
loop_
_entity_poly.entity_id
_entity_poly.type
_entity_poly.pdbx_seq_one_letter_code
_entity_poly.pdbx_strand_id
1 'polypeptide(L)'
;MSGKELMLDFLTYAFLIFLICFCIVFFIAGNRVEMVSDFIKSLFPLAIFAVFFLIKTKFSRYEFKKRSKENDPDITLRLTYVDKLLGDLITFSLPILIIAIALFFKGKVDFVDIIQASAAFLVMYLWEKRLFNKE
;
A
#
# COMPACT_ATOMS: atom_id res chain seq x y z
N MET A 1 33.97 -4.96 12.28
CA MET A 1 33.00 -6.03 12.01
C MET A 1 33.26 -7.16 12.97
N SER A 2 32.31 -7.43 13.86
CA SER A 2 32.39 -8.54 14.80
C SER A 2 32.19 -9.86 14.06
N GLY A 3 32.90 -10.93 14.41
CA GLY A 3 32.74 -12.24 13.77
C GLY A 3 31.29 -12.78 13.81
N LYS A 4 30.49 -12.32 14.78
CA LYS A 4 29.05 -12.62 14.87
C LYS A 4 28.24 -11.93 13.77
N GLU A 5 28.59 -10.70 13.39
CA GLU A 5 27.90 -9.95 12.32
C GLU A 5 28.14 -10.63 10.98
N LEU A 6 29.38 -11.03 10.69
CA LEU A 6 29.73 -11.76 9.47
C LEU A 6 29.00 -13.12 9.36
N MET A 7 28.82 -13.82 10.48
CA MET A 7 28.08 -15.08 10.50
C MET A 7 26.58 -14.87 10.22
N LEU A 8 26.02 -13.78 10.74
CA LEU A 8 24.61 -13.42 10.56
C LEU A 8 24.35 -12.97 9.11
N ASP A 9 25.26 -12.19 8.53
CA ASP A 9 25.22 -11.80 7.13
C ASP A 9 25.32 -13.03 6.21
N PHE A 10 26.27 -13.94 6.50
CA PHE A 10 26.42 -15.18 5.74
C PHE A 10 25.15 -16.05 5.79
N LEU A 11 24.57 -16.23 6.97
CA LEU A 11 23.33 -17.00 7.12
C LEU A 11 22.17 -16.34 6.36
N THR A 12 22.09 -15.01 6.40
CA THR A 12 21.07 -14.24 5.68
C THR A 12 21.21 -14.42 4.17
N TYR A 13 22.43 -14.31 3.64
CA TYR A 13 22.68 -14.53 2.21
C TYR A 13 22.45 -15.98 1.77
N ALA A 14 22.88 -16.95 2.58
CA ALA A 14 22.63 -18.36 2.31
C ALA A 14 21.13 -18.68 2.30
N PHE A 15 20.38 -18.12 3.26
CA PHE A 15 18.93 -18.25 3.30
C PHE A 15 18.27 -17.59 2.08
N LEU A 16 18.72 -16.40 1.69
CA LEU A 16 18.21 -15.70 0.51
C LEU A 16 18.43 -16.51 -0.78
N ILE A 17 19.65 -17.05 -0.97
CA ILE A 17 19.98 -17.91 -2.10
C ILE A 17 19.10 -19.16 -2.10
N PHE A 18 18.96 -19.80 -0.94
CA PHE A 18 18.07 -20.97 -0.78
C PHE A 18 16.62 -20.62 -1.16
N LEU A 19 16.12 -19.47 -0.74
CA LEU A 19 14.75 -19.02 -1.01
C LEU A 19 14.54 -18.74 -2.51
N ILE A 20 15.52 -18.11 -3.17
CA ILE A 20 15.50 -17.90 -4.63
C ILE A 20 15.48 -19.24 -5.36
N CYS A 21 16.39 -20.16 -5.02
CA CYS A 21 16.43 -21.49 -5.62
C CYS A 21 15.14 -22.28 -5.39
N PHE A 22 14.60 -22.22 -4.17
CA PHE A 22 13.33 -22.85 -3.82
C PHE A 22 12.18 -22.29 -4.66
N CYS A 23 12.07 -20.97 -4.79
CA CYS A 23 11.09 -20.33 -5.66
C CYS A 23 11.21 -20.80 -7.10
N ILE A 24 12.41 -20.79 -7.68
CA ILE A 24 12.65 -21.25 -9.06
C ILE A 24 12.21 -22.70 -9.24
N VAL A 25 12.63 -23.61 -8.37
CA VAL A 25 12.26 -25.03 -8.43
C VAL A 25 10.75 -25.22 -8.25
N PHE A 26 10.14 -24.55 -7.27
CA PHE A 26 8.70 -24.61 -7.01
C PHE A 26 7.88 -24.12 -8.22
N PHE A 27 8.35 -23.07 -8.90
CA PHE A 27 7.66 -22.50 -10.07
C PHE A 27 7.81 -23.38 -11.31
N ILE A 28 9.02 -23.88 -11.59
CA ILE A 28 9.29 -24.71 -12.76
C ILE A 28 8.71 -26.12 -12.59
N ALA A 29 9.03 -26.80 -11.48
CA ALA A 29 8.59 -28.18 -11.25
C ALA A 29 7.08 -28.28 -10.95
N GLY A 30 6.48 -27.22 -10.39
CA GLY A 30 5.05 -27.16 -10.13
C GLY A 30 4.19 -26.77 -11.33
N ASN A 31 4.79 -26.43 -12.49
CA ASN A 31 4.11 -25.85 -13.66
C ASN A 31 3.18 -24.67 -13.27
N ARG A 32 3.57 -23.89 -12.25
CA ARG A 32 2.73 -22.82 -11.68
C ARG A 32 3.06 -21.43 -12.22
N VAL A 33 3.85 -21.36 -13.30
CA VAL A 33 4.29 -20.10 -13.90
C VAL A 33 3.09 -19.23 -14.29
N GLU A 34 2.01 -19.83 -14.82
CA GLU A 34 0.77 -19.12 -15.15
C GLU A 34 0.09 -18.53 -13.91
N MET A 35 -0.04 -19.33 -12.84
CA MET A 35 -0.63 -18.88 -11.57
C MET A 35 0.15 -17.72 -10.94
N VAL A 36 1.48 -17.75 -11.01
CA VAL A 36 2.34 -16.67 -10.52
C VAL A 36 2.20 -15.44 -11.41
N SER A 37 2.16 -15.61 -12.72
CA SER A 37 1.94 -14.52 -13.67
C SER A 37 0.62 -13.80 -13.37
N ASP A 38 -0.46 -14.55 -13.15
CA ASP A 38 -1.77 -13.98 -12.83
C ASP A 38 -1.81 -13.36 -11.43
N PHE A 39 -1.09 -13.91 -10.47
CA PHE A 39 -0.90 -13.30 -9.15
C PHE A 39 -0.14 -11.97 -9.24
N ILE A 40 0.95 -11.89 -10.00
CA ILE A 40 1.72 -10.66 -10.22
C ILE A 40 0.86 -9.61 -10.94
N LYS A 41 0.10 -10.01 -11.97
CA LYS A 41 -0.85 -9.11 -12.65
C LYS A 41 -1.90 -8.56 -11.67
N SER A 42 -2.36 -9.38 -10.73
CA SER A 42 -3.32 -8.98 -9.69
C SER A 42 -2.71 -8.06 -8.62
N LEU A 43 -1.41 -8.20 -8.36
CA LEU A 43 -0.64 -7.33 -7.46
C LEU A 43 -0.35 -5.95 -8.04
N PHE A 44 -0.29 -5.82 -9.37
CA PHE A 44 0.07 -4.56 -10.02
C PHE A 44 -0.88 -3.39 -9.67
N PRO A 45 -2.22 -3.54 -9.74
CA PRO A 45 -3.15 -2.51 -9.28
C PRO A 45 -2.96 -2.14 -7.79
N LEU A 46 -2.72 -3.14 -6.93
CA LEU A 46 -2.46 -2.91 -5.49
C LEU A 46 -1.20 -2.06 -5.27
N ALA A 47 -0.13 -2.34 -6.03
CA ALA A 47 1.11 -1.58 -5.96
C ALA A 47 0.90 -0.10 -6.34
N ILE A 48 0.04 0.20 -7.33
CA ILE A 48 -0.28 1.58 -7.72
C ILE A 48 -0.92 2.34 -6.55
N PHE A 49 -1.92 1.75 -5.89
CA PHE A 49 -2.56 2.38 -4.72
C PHE A 49 -1.59 2.57 -3.56
N ALA A 50 -0.73 1.58 -3.29
CA ALA A 50 0.30 1.68 -2.27
C ALA A 50 1.30 2.82 -2.55
N VAL A 51 1.74 3.00 -3.80
CA VAL A 51 2.62 4.11 -4.19
C VAL A 51 1.93 5.45 -4.00
N PHE A 52 0.67 5.60 -4.44
CA PHE A 52 -0.10 6.82 -4.21
C PHE A 52 -0.27 7.15 -2.72
N PHE A 53 -0.52 6.14 -1.89
CA PHE A 53 -0.60 6.31 -0.44
C PHE A 53 0.71 6.83 0.16
N LEU A 54 1.85 6.23 -0.23
CA LEU A 54 3.16 6.64 0.25
C LEU A 54 3.49 8.08 -0.18
N ILE A 55 3.15 8.46 -1.42
CA ILE A 55 3.33 9.83 -1.92
C ILE A 55 2.47 10.81 -1.10
N LYS A 56 1.16 10.57 -0.96
CA LYS A 56 0.26 11.46 -0.20
C LYS A 56 0.71 11.60 1.24
N THR A 57 1.08 10.49 1.88
CA THR A 57 1.59 10.50 3.27
C THR A 57 2.84 11.37 3.42
N LYS A 58 3.77 11.29 2.45
CA LYS A 58 4.98 12.11 2.45
C LYS A 58 4.67 13.61 2.29
N PHE A 59 3.74 13.96 1.39
CA PHE A 59 3.30 15.35 1.20
C PHE A 59 2.56 15.90 2.43
N SER A 60 1.60 15.15 2.98
CA SER A 60 0.84 15.53 4.18
C SER A 60 1.75 15.81 5.38
N ARG A 61 2.79 14.97 5.57
CA ARG A 61 3.79 15.18 6.63
C ARG A 61 4.63 16.44 6.42
N TYR A 62 4.92 16.81 5.17
CA TYR A 62 5.65 18.03 4.86
C TYR A 62 4.78 19.27 5.14
N GLU A 63 3.52 19.26 4.71
CA GLU A 63 2.58 20.37 4.95
C GLU A 63 2.32 20.58 6.45
N PHE A 64 2.12 19.49 7.21
CA PHE A 64 1.93 19.59 8.66
C PHE A 64 3.14 20.22 9.37
N LYS A 65 4.37 19.83 8.98
CA LYS A 65 5.60 20.45 9.52
C LYS A 65 5.76 21.91 9.14
N LYS A 66 5.25 22.32 7.97
CA LYS A 66 5.26 23.72 7.53
C LYS A 66 4.27 24.55 8.35
N ARG A 67 3.02 24.10 8.45
CA ARG A 67 1.96 24.75 9.23
C ARG A 67 2.25 24.80 10.72
N SER A 68 2.92 23.79 11.30
CA SER A 68 3.32 23.84 12.71
C SER A 68 4.43 24.88 13.01
N LYS A 69 5.14 25.39 12.00
CA LYS A 69 6.18 26.43 12.16
C LYS A 69 5.65 27.83 11.92
N GLU A 70 4.61 27.96 11.11
CA GLU A 70 3.86 29.19 10.90
C GLU A 70 2.77 29.21 11.97
N ASN A 71 2.98 29.90 13.10
CA ASN A 71 2.01 30.02 14.20
C ASN A 71 0.67 30.61 13.70
N ASP A 72 -0.21 29.78 13.16
CA ASP A 72 -1.54 30.16 12.71
C ASP A 72 -2.56 29.63 13.74
N PRO A 73 -3.10 30.51 14.61
CA PRO A 73 -3.98 30.12 15.70
C PRO A 73 -5.46 30.05 15.28
N ASP A 74 -5.78 30.01 13.99
CA ASP A 74 -7.16 30.07 13.52
C ASP A 74 -7.51 28.92 12.58
N ILE A 75 -8.08 27.86 13.16
CA ILE A 75 -9.50 27.52 13.03
C ILE A 75 -9.69 26.12 13.63
N THR A 76 -10.30 26.14 14.80
CA THR A 76 -10.78 24.99 15.55
C THR A 76 -11.88 24.25 14.79
N LEU A 77 -11.50 23.19 14.07
CA LEU A 77 -12.30 21.98 13.98
C LEU A 77 -11.62 20.92 14.83
N ARG A 78 -12.35 20.31 15.75
CA ARG A 78 -11.88 19.18 16.58
C ARG A 78 -11.74 17.90 15.74
N LEU A 79 -11.12 17.98 14.58
CA LEU A 79 -10.60 16.83 13.88
C LEU A 79 -9.16 16.67 14.34
N THR A 80 -8.95 15.66 15.17
CA THR A 80 -7.61 15.34 15.66
C THR A 80 -6.78 14.91 14.45
N TYR A 81 -5.47 15.19 14.44
CA TYR A 81 -4.55 14.63 13.44
C TYR A 81 -4.73 13.11 13.23
N VAL A 82 -5.16 12.41 14.28
CA VAL A 82 -5.55 11.00 14.26
C VAL A 82 -6.75 10.72 13.35
N ASP A 83 -7.78 11.57 13.35
CA ASP A 83 -8.98 11.41 12.51
C ASP A 83 -8.64 11.59 11.04
N LYS A 84 -7.74 12.51 10.72
CA LYS A 84 -7.18 12.69 9.37
C LYS A 84 -6.37 11.47 8.93
N LEU A 85 -5.50 10.97 9.80
CA LEU A 85 -4.74 9.74 9.56
C LEU A 85 -5.64 8.52 9.35
N LEU A 86 -6.73 8.40 10.11
CA LEU A 86 -7.73 7.34 9.93
C LEU A 86 -8.48 7.50 8.62
N GLY A 87 -8.89 8.73 8.27
CA GLY A 87 -9.51 9.03 6.99
C GLY A 87 -8.61 8.66 5.81
N ASP A 88 -7.35 9.07 5.86
CA ASP A 88 -6.30 8.65 4.93
C ASP A 88 -6.24 7.11 4.85
N LEU A 89 -6.07 6.43 5.99
CA LEU A 89 -5.94 4.98 6.02
C LEU A 89 -7.16 4.30 5.41
N ILE A 90 -8.37 4.75 5.69
CA ILE A 90 -9.62 4.20 5.12
C ILE A 90 -9.66 4.44 3.61
N THR A 91 -9.40 5.66 3.14
CA THR A 91 -9.43 6.02 1.71
C THR A 91 -8.50 5.12 0.90
N PHE A 92 -7.31 4.81 1.41
CA PHE A 92 -6.32 4.00 0.69
C PHE A 92 -6.44 2.50 0.93
N SER A 93 -6.94 2.06 2.08
CA SER A 93 -7.17 0.63 2.36
C SER A 93 -8.42 0.10 1.67
N LEU A 94 -9.43 0.94 1.41
CA LEU A 94 -10.67 0.52 0.76
C LEU A 94 -10.46 -0.08 -0.65
N PRO A 95 -9.75 0.56 -1.60
CA PRO A 95 -9.47 -0.05 -2.91
C PRO A 95 -8.64 -1.34 -2.80
N ILE A 96 -7.73 -1.41 -1.81
CA ILE A 96 -6.96 -2.62 -1.51
C ILE A 96 -7.88 -3.77 -1.08
N LEU A 97 -8.84 -3.49 -0.18
CA LEU A 97 -9.82 -4.47 0.27
C LEU A 97 -10.73 -4.94 -0.87
N ILE A 98 -11.18 -4.04 -1.74
CA ILE A 98 -12.01 -4.40 -2.91
C ILE A 98 -11.25 -5.39 -3.82
N ILE A 99 -9.99 -5.10 -4.12
CA ILE A 99 -9.16 -5.97 -4.96
C ILE A 99 -8.86 -7.30 -4.24
N ALA A 100 -8.56 -7.25 -2.93
CA ALA A 100 -8.31 -8.45 -2.14
C ALA A 100 -9.55 -9.36 -2.11
N ILE A 101 -10.75 -8.81 -1.92
CA ILE A 101 -12.01 -9.56 -1.97
C ILE A 101 -12.17 -10.22 -3.34
N ALA A 102 -11.95 -9.50 -4.44
CA ALA A 102 -12.01 -10.08 -5.78
C ALA A 102 -11.01 -11.24 -5.94
N LEU A 103 -9.78 -11.07 -5.48
CA LEU A 103 -8.74 -12.10 -5.54
C LEU A 103 -9.10 -13.35 -4.71
N PHE A 104 -9.61 -13.20 -3.49
CA PHE A 104 -9.96 -14.34 -2.63
C PHE A 104 -11.23 -15.08 -3.07
N PHE A 105 -12.25 -14.38 -3.58
CA PHE A 105 -13.52 -15.00 -3.96
C PHE A 105 -13.56 -15.49 -5.40
N LYS A 106 -12.96 -14.75 -6.34
CA LYS A 106 -12.97 -15.10 -7.78
C LYS A 106 -11.67 -15.77 -8.23
N GLY A 107 -10.61 -15.73 -7.42
CA GLY A 107 -9.28 -16.24 -7.77
C GLY A 107 -8.52 -15.36 -8.77
N LYS A 108 -9.15 -14.27 -9.26
CA LYS A 108 -8.60 -13.36 -10.26
C LYS A 108 -9.18 -11.96 -10.07
N VAL A 109 -8.45 -10.96 -10.55
CA VAL A 109 -8.89 -9.56 -10.58
C VAL A 109 -9.26 -9.21 -12.01
N ASP A 110 -10.55 -8.96 -12.26
CA ASP A 110 -11.02 -8.55 -13.57
C ASP A 110 -11.01 -7.02 -13.71
N PHE A 111 -11.11 -6.52 -14.94
CA PHE A 111 -11.13 -5.08 -15.22
C PHE A 111 -12.25 -4.33 -14.48
N VAL A 112 -13.39 -5.00 -14.26
CA VAL A 112 -14.51 -4.44 -13.49
C VAL A 112 -14.12 -4.20 -12.04
N ASP A 113 -13.36 -5.10 -11.42
CA ASP A 113 -12.92 -4.96 -10.03
C ASP A 113 -11.95 -3.77 -9.88
N ILE A 114 -11.10 -3.55 -10.89
CA ILE A 114 -10.19 -2.39 -10.95
C ILE A 114 -10.98 -1.08 -11.07
N ILE A 115 -12.01 -1.03 -11.93
CA ILE A 115 -12.88 0.14 -12.05
C ILE A 115 -13.60 0.42 -10.73
N GLN A 116 -14.15 -0.61 -10.09
CA GLN A 116 -14.84 -0.48 -8.80
C GLN A 116 -13.92 0.04 -7.70
N ALA A 117 -12.71 -0.51 -7.58
CA ALA A 117 -11.70 -0.04 -6.63
C ALA A 117 -11.31 1.42 -6.90
N SER A 118 -11.11 1.78 -8.18
CA SER A 118 -10.74 3.14 -8.58
C SER A 118 -11.86 4.14 -8.32
N ALA A 119 -13.12 3.77 -8.60
CA ALA A 119 -14.29 4.60 -8.33
C ALA A 119 -14.49 4.80 -6.82
N ALA A 120 -14.36 3.73 -6.02
CA ALA A 120 -14.43 3.81 -4.56
C ALA A 120 -13.33 4.72 -4.00
N PHE A 121 -12.10 4.58 -4.49
CA PHE A 121 -11.00 5.46 -4.13
C PHE A 121 -11.29 6.93 -4.46
N LEU A 122 -11.78 7.23 -5.67
CA LEU A 122 -12.10 8.60 -6.08
C LEU A 122 -13.20 9.22 -5.22
N VAL A 123 -14.27 8.46 -4.95
CA VAL A 123 -15.39 8.92 -4.10
C VAL A 123 -14.89 9.23 -2.69
N MET A 124 -14.14 8.30 -2.09
CA MET A 124 -13.59 8.49 -0.74
C MET A 124 -12.57 9.63 -0.71
N TYR A 125 -11.69 9.72 -1.70
CA TYR A 125 -10.70 10.79 -1.79
C TYR A 125 -11.35 12.16 -1.94
N LEU A 126 -12.39 12.29 -2.76
CA LEU A 126 -13.14 13.55 -2.92
C LEU A 126 -13.92 13.90 -1.66
N TRP A 127 -14.50 12.90 -1.00
CA TRP A 127 -15.21 13.08 0.27
C TRP A 127 -14.27 13.55 1.38
N GLU A 128 -13.16 12.84 1.58
CA GLU A 128 -12.09 13.17 2.52
C GLU A 128 -11.54 14.56 2.21
N LYS A 129 -11.19 14.84 0.95
CA LYS A 129 -10.73 16.17 0.55
C LYS A 129 -11.75 17.25 0.90
N ARG A 130 -13.05 17.06 0.65
CA ARG A 130 -14.07 18.05 1.03
C ARG A 130 -14.21 18.22 2.54
N LEU A 131 -14.03 17.16 3.32
CA LEU A 131 -14.11 17.19 4.78
C LEU A 131 -12.96 18.01 5.38
N PHE A 132 -11.74 17.83 4.86
CA PHE A 132 -10.51 18.43 5.38
C PHE A 132 -10.00 19.66 4.59
N ASN A 133 -10.57 20.02 3.43
CA ASN A 133 -10.25 21.29 2.74
C ASN A 133 -10.84 22.53 3.41
N LYS A 134 -11.70 22.34 4.42
CA LYS A 134 -12.25 23.43 5.24
C LYS A 134 -11.38 23.71 6.49
N GLU A 135 -10.18 23.13 6.56
CA GLU A 135 -9.09 23.46 7.50
C GLU A 135 -8.06 24.41 6.89
#